data_AF-A0A0N5BLR9-F1
#
_entry.id   AF-A0A0N5BLR9-F1
#
_cell.length_a   1.000
_cell.length_b   1.000
_cell.length_c   1.000
_cell.angle_alpha   90.00
_cell.angle_beta   90.00
_cell.angle_gamma   90.00
#
_symmetry.space_group_name_H-M   'P 1'
#
loop_
_entity.id
_entity.type
_entity.pdbx_description
1 polymer ?
#
loop_
_entity_poly.entity_id
_entity_poly.type
_entity_poly.pdbx_seq_one_letter_code
_entity_poly.pdbx_strand_id
1 'polypeptide(L)'
;MILLYILLRWQTYFNSRVISAVAVVFSLAFGIYGLIIFFKGTIQFLDDNSDMTKEKDEMSNFYVQTDRFFKSGGVLIDMDTGETFKMQKPPHSNKSRFPDDVADRKIRVFPFCSQEYEFSIHYRQSFNIQVYLEINKKKYDLCVKDLTNEFEKRIITGVVFFLFGLLLTLTIIILNIKSMTNSCVNSNTNLGSAISSFLGVIGLAIGAIFITTSLSYFLEHVKLTSEEKTRAGLPEPKLNGKMTAGLVLLIVLHLVNIFINTVGAILRHKELKEIRERAFEIDFGKNRRSRKSE
;
A
#
# COMPACT_ATOMS: atom_id res chain seq x y z
N MET A 1 45.01 -11.26 -30.73
CA MET A 1 43.84 -10.35 -30.86
C MET A 1 42.50 -11.08 -30.90
N ILE A 2 42.28 -12.09 -31.75
CA ILE A 2 40.99 -12.78 -31.88
C ILE A 2 40.54 -13.47 -30.56
N LEU A 3 41.45 -14.08 -29.81
CA LEU A 3 41.15 -14.76 -28.54
C LEU A 3 40.77 -13.77 -27.42
N LEU A 4 41.53 -12.69 -27.26
CA LEU A 4 41.26 -11.60 -26.30
C LEU A 4 39.91 -10.92 -26.60
N TYR A 5 39.59 -10.79 -27.88
CA TYR A 5 38.33 -10.26 -28.38
C TYR A 5 37.14 -11.20 -28.12
N ILE A 6 37.30 -12.52 -28.29
CA ILE A 6 36.27 -13.52 -27.92
C ILE A 6 36.04 -13.51 -26.41
N LEU A 7 37.10 -13.39 -25.60
CA LEU A 7 37.01 -13.33 -24.14
C LEU A 7 36.29 -12.07 -23.65
N LEU A 8 36.60 -10.89 -24.19
CA LEU A 8 35.91 -9.64 -23.86
C LEU A 8 34.41 -9.67 -24.26
N ARG A 9 34.11 -10.29 -25.41
CA ARG A 9 32.72 -10.47 -25.90
C ARG A 9 31.94 -11.47 -25.06
N TRP A 10 32.59 -12.54 -24.60
CA TRP A 10 32.00 -13.49 -23.66
C TRP A 10 31.72 -12.81 -22.33
N GLN A 11 32.65 -11.96 -21.85
CA GLN A 11 32.52 -11.25 -20.58
C GLN A 11 31.38 -10.22 -20.59
N THR A 12 31.23 -9.39 -21.63
CA THR A 12 30.12 -8.44 -21.73
C THR A 12 28.76 -9.11 -21.90
N TYR A 13 28.67 -10.13 -22.77
CA TYR A 13 27.43 -10.87 -23.01
C TYR A 13 26.98 -11.69 -21.80
N PHE A 14 27.93 -12.30 -21.09
CA PHE A 14 27.69 -12.99 -19.83
C PHE A 14 27.24 -12.00 -18.75
N ASN A 15 27.89 -10.83 -18.64
CA ASN A 15 27.50 -9.79 -17.68
C ASN A 15 26.09 -9.25 -17.92
N SER A 16 25.68 -9.00 -19.18
CA SER A 16 24.33 -8.51 -19.52
C SER A 16 23.24 -9.51 -19.14
N ARG A 17 23.44 -10.80 -19.44
CA ARG A 17 22.48 -11.87 -19.07
C ARG A 17 22.45 -12.15 -17.58
N VAL A 18 23.59 -12.12 -16.89
CA VAL A 18 23.67 -12.29 -15.44
C VAL A 18 22.94 -11.16 -14.72
N ILE A 19 23.08 -9.92 -15.17
CA ILE A 19 22.36 -8.76 -14.61
C ILE A 19 20.84 -8.92 -14.78
N SER A 20 20.37 -9.36 -15.96
CA SER A 20 18.95 -9.67 -16.17
C SER A 20 18.46 -10.83 -15.30
N ALA A 21 19.27 -11.88 -15.11
CA ALA A 21 18.90 -13.01 -14.26
C ALA A 21 18.80 -12.59 -12.78
N VAL A 22 19.72 -11.76 -12.29
CA VAL A 22 19.65 -11.16 -10.95
C VAL A 22 18.39 -10.30 -10.82
N ALA A 23 18.07 -9.48 -11.83
CA ALA A 23 16.84 -8.68 -11.86
C ALA A 23 15.58 -9.54 -11.80
N VAL A 24 15.55 -10.71 -12.46
CA VAL A 24 14.41 -11.64 -12.42
C VAL A 24 14.27 -12.28 -11.05
N VAL A 25 15.34 -12.85 -10.49
CA VAL A 25 15.31 -13.51 -9.17
C VAL A 25 14.90 -12.52 -8.10
N PHE A 26 15.46 -11.32 -8.12
CA PHE A 26 15.13 -10.27 -7.17
C PHE A 26 13.67 -9.82 -7.33
N SER A 27 13.19 -9.62 -8.57
CA SER A 27 11.81 -9.21 -8.82
C SER A 27 10.77 -10.27 -8.46
N LEU A 28 11.09 -11.55 -8.65
CA LEU A 28 10.21 -12.63 -8.19
C LEU A 28 10.19 -12.72 -6.67
N ALA A 29 11.37 -12.69 -6.02
CA ALA A 29 11.47 -12.81 -4.57
C ALA A 29 10.79 -11.62 -3.87
N PHE A 30 11.18 -10.38 -4.18
CA PHE A 30 10.65 -9.20 -3.50
C PHE A 30 9.28 -8.76 -4.03
N GLY A 31 9.00 -8.97 -5.32
CA GLY A 31 7.71 -8.63 -5.91
C GLY A 31 6.59 -9.54 -5.42
N ILE A 32 6.72 -10.86 -5.59
CA ILE A 32 5.67 -11.78 -5.18
C ILE A 32 5.50 -11.75 -3.66
N TYR A 33 6.61 -11.78 -2.91
CA TYR A 33 6.54 -11.74 -1.44
C TYR A 33 5.98 -10.41 -0.92
N GLY A 34 6.41 -9.28 -1.49
CA GLY A 34 5.88 -7.95 -1.16
C GLY A 34 4.38 -7.83 -1.44
N LEU A 35 3.92 -8.36 -2.58
CA LEU A 35 2.49 -8.44 -2.91
C LEU A 35 1.72 -9.28 -1.88
N ILE A 36 2.20 -10.48 -1.54
CA ILE A 36 1.54 -11.37 -0.57
C ILE A 36 1.41 -10.70 0.79
N ILE A 37 2.48 -10.09 1.30
CA ILE A 37 2.46 -9.39 2.59
C ILE A 37 1.49 -8.20 2.52
N PHE A 38 1.54 -7.42 1.45
CA PHE A 38 0.65 -6.28 1.27
C PHE A 38 -0.81 -6.71 1.27
N PHE A 39 -1.20 -7.72 0.47
CA PHE A 39 -2.57 -8.24 0.44
C PHE A 39 -3.02 -8.83 1.78
N LYS A 40 -2.15 -9.54 2.50
CA LYS A 40 -2.45 -9.98 3.87
C LYS A 40 -2.73 -8.79 4.79
N GLY A 41 -1.92 -7.74 4.67
CA GLY A 41 -2.16 -6.49 5.38
C GLY A 41 -3.48 -5.84 4.98
N THR A 42 -3.83 -5.79 3.69
CA THR A 42 -5.10 -5.23 3.22
C THR A 42 -6.30 -6.02 3.74
N ILE A 43 -6.22 -7.36 3.74
CA ILE A 43 -7.27 -8.21 4.31
C ILE A 43 -7.41 -7.89 5.80
N GLN A 44 -6.32 -7.85 6.57
CA GLN A 44 -6.39 -7.48 7.99
C GLN A 44 -6.88 -6.05 8.23
N PHE A 45 -6.59 -5.13 7.32
CA PHE A 45 -7.10 -3.76 7.38
C PHE A 45 -8.62 -3.67 7.15
N LEU A 46 -9.19 -4.63 6.41
CA LEU A 46 -10.63 -4.68 6.05
C LEU A 46 -11.45 -5.62 6.95
N ASP A 47 -10.90 -6.78 7.31
CA ASP A 47 -11.55 -7.92 7.94
C ASP A 47 -11.22 -7.98 9.43
N ASP A 48 -11.56 -6.94 10.18
CA ASP A 48 -11.14 -6.76 11.57
C ASP A 48 -11.81 -7.75 12.56
N ASN A 49 -11.52 -9.04 12.39
CA ASN A 49 -11.74 -10.15 13.33
C ASN A 49 -10.68 -10.17 14.44
N SER A 50 -9.95 -9.07 14.67
CA SER A 50 -9.08 -8.96 15.82
C SER A 50 -9.95 -9.03 17.08
N ASP A 51 -9.67 -10.05 17.88
CA ASP A 51 -10.22 -10.25 19.21
C ASP A 51 -9.74 -9.05 20.03
N MET A 52 -10.60 -8.04 20.23
CA MET A 52 -10.28 -6.74 20.87
C MET A 52 -9.78 -6.90 22.32
N THR A 53 -9.78 -8.14 22.84
CA THR A 53 -9.25 -8.53 24.13
C THR A 53 -7.78 -8.97 24.11
N LYS A 54 -7.16 -9.28 22.95
CA LYS A 54 -5.88 -10.01 22.93
C LYS A 54 -4.68 -9.46 22.14
N GLU A 55 -4.79 -8.42 21.33
CA GLU A 55 -3.58 -7.73 20.82
C GLU A 55 -3.76 -6.21 20.91
N LYS A 56 -3.11 -5.60 21.91
CA LYS A 56 -3.17 -4.15 22.16
C LYS A 56 -2.51 -3.28 21.09
N ASP A 57 -1.76 -3.88 20.16
CA ASP A 57 -0.78 -3.15 19.34
C ASP A 57 -1.15 -3.02 17.84
N GLU A 58 -2.17 -3.72 17.33
CA GLU A 58 -2.66 -3.54 15.94
C GLU A 58 -4.16 -3.26 15.90
N MET A 59 -4.58 -2.16 16.51
CA MET A 59 -5.98 -1.72 16.44
C MET A 59 -6.37 -1.27 15.03
N SER A 60 -7.61 -1.54 14.66
CA SER A 60 -8.16 -1.08 13.40
C SER A 60 -8.34 0.43 13.36
N ASN A 61 -8.17 0.96 12.15
CA ASN A 61 -8.27 2.37 11.83
C ASN A 61 -9.70 2.92 11.94
N PHE A 62 -10.69 2.07 12.23
CA PHE A 62 -12.11 2.41 12.09
C PHE A 62 -12.92 2.26 13.38
N TYR A 63 -12.40 1.54 14.37
CA TYR A 63 -13.10 1.25 15.62
C TYR A 63 -12.48 1.99 16.79
N VAL A 64 -13.31 2.44 17.73
CA VAL A 64 -12.82 2.99 19.00
C VAL A 64 -12.54 1.88 20.00
N GLN A 65 -11.57 2.12 20.88
CA GLN A 65 -11.39 1.29 22.07
C GLN A 65 -12.52 1.55 23.05
N THR A 66 -13.52 0.68 23.06
CA THR A 66 -14.79 0.87 23.76
C THR A 66 -14.58 1.28 25.23
N ASP A 67 -13.68 0.61 25.96
CA ASP A 67 -13.32 0.94 27.35
C ASP A 67 -12.76 2.37 27.52
N ARG A 68 -11.76 2.73 26.71
CA ARG A 68 -11.12 4.06 26.77
C ARG A 68 -12.06 5.18 26.32
N PHE A 69 -12.87 4.90 25.32
CA PHE A 69 -13.87 5.81 24.77
C PHE A 69 -14.89 6.22 25.84
N PHE A 70 -15.55 5.24 26.46
CA PHE A 70 -16.54 5.52 27.51
C PHE A 70 -15.91 6.14 28.76
N LYS A 71 -14.72 5.69 29.18
CA LYS A 71 -13.98 6.31 30.31
C LYS A 71 -13.62 7.79 30.06
N SER A 72 -13.50 8.18 28.79
CA SER A 72 -13.15 9.55 28.40
C SER A 72 -14.36 10.44 28.11
N GLY A 73 -15.57 10.01 28.50
CA GLY A 73 -16.80 10.77 28.28
C GLY A 73 -17.49 10.47 26.95
N GLY A 74 -17.20 9.32 26.34
CA GLY A 74 -17.89 8.84 25.16
C GLY A 74 -19.38 8.57 25.43
N VAL A 75 -20.21 9.00 24.48
CA VAL A 75 -21.65 8.76 24.50
C VAL A 75 -22.08 8.21 23.13
N LEU A 76 -22.93 7.19 23.16
CA LEU A 76 -23.53 6.58 21.99
C LEU A 76 -25.05 6.69 22.13
N ILE A 77 -25.73 7.11 21.06
CA ILE A 77 -27.18 7.16 20.98
C ILE A 77 -27.62 6.28 19.82
N ASP A 78 -28.48 5.32 20.09
CA ASP A 78 -29.18 4.57 19.06
C ASP A 78 -30.25 5.47 18.44
N MET A 79 -30.14 5.71 17.13
CA MET A 79 -31.05 6.61 16.41
C MET A 79 -32.44 5.99 16.17
N ASP A 80 -32.55 4.66 16.21
CA ASP A 80 -33.81 3.95 15.99
C ASP A 80 -34.65 3.89 17.28
N THR A 81 -33.99 3.71 18.44
CA THR A 81 -34.67 3.54 19.74
C THR A 81 -34.60 4.79 20.63
N GLY A 82 -33.64 5.69 20.39
CA GLY A 82 -33.34 6.83 21.26
C GLY A 82 -32.57 6.46 22.53
N GLU A 83 -32.18 5.19 22.70
CA GLU A 83 -31.43 4.75 23.87
C GLU A 83 -30.03 5.38 23.91
N THR A 84 -29.63 5.85 25.10
CA THR A 84 -28.34 6.51 25.31
C THR A 84 -27.43 5.64 26.17
N PHE A 85 -26.29 5.26 25.60
CA PHE A 85 -25.24 4.48 26.26
C PHE A 85 -24.10 5.42 26.66
N LYS A 86 -23.78 5.44 27.95
CA LYS A 86 -22.66 6.20 28.54
C LYS A 86 -22.23 5.57 29.86
N MET A 87 -21.05 5.91 30.38
CA MET A 87 -20.65 5.51 31.73
C MET A 87 -21.74 5.92 32.74
N GLN A 88 -22.30 4.95 33.45
CA GLN A 88 -23.30 5.19 34.48
C GLN A 88 -22.66 5.11 35.85
N LYS A 89 -23.00 6.02 36.75
CA LYS A 89 -22.67 5.87 38.17
C LYS A 89 -23.86 5.18 38.86
N PRO A 90 -23.73 3.91 39.28
CA PRO A 90 -24.84 3.22 39.93
C PRO A 90 -25.24 3.96 41.21
N PRO A 91 -26.53 3.96 41.60
CA PRO A 91 -27.01 4.67 42.79
C PRO A 91 -26.28 4.27 44.09
N HIS A 92 -25.74 3.04 44.13
CA HIS A 92 -25.11 2.45 45.31
C HIS A 92 -23.59 2.24 45.17
N SER A 93 -22.95 2.85 44.17
CA SER A 93 -21.51 2.70 43.94
C SER A 93 -20.86 4.04 43.61
N ASN A 94 -19.71 4.30 44.25
CA ASN A 94 -18.85 5.41 43.86
C ASN A 94 -18.03 5.15 42.59
N LYS A 95 -18.02 3.89 42.10
CA LYS A 95 -17.34 3.50 40.88
C LYS A 95 -18.32 3.56 39.70
N SER A 96 -17.98 4.37 38.69
CA SER A 96 -18.70 4.37 37.41
C SER A 96 -18.57 3.00 36.76
N ARG A 97 -19.69 2.47 36.27
CA ARG A 97 -19.77 1.18 35.60
C ARG A 97 -19.85 1.40 34.09
N PHE A 98 -19.17 0.52 33.37
CA PHE A 98 -19.27 0.41 31.93
C PHE A 98 -20.71 -0.03 31.56
N PRO A 99 -21.32 0.49 30.48
CA PRO A 99 -22.63 0.00 30.06
C PRO A 99 -22.49 -1.45 29.57
N ASP A 100 -23.01 -2.40 30.36
CA ASP A 100 -22.85 -3.85 30.11
C ASP A 100 -23.40 -4.23 28.71
N ASP A 101 -24.43 -3.53 28.24
CA ASP A 101 -25.06 -3.79 26.93
C ASP A 101 -24.11 -3.58 25.75
N VAL A 102 -23.08 -2.75 25.89
CA VAL A 102 -22.13 -2.36 24.83
C VAL A 102 -20.73 -2.94 25.02
N ALA A 103 -20.50 -3.70 26.09
CA ALA A 103 -19.17 -4.22 26.45
C ALA A 103 -18.58 -5.14 25.38
N ASP A 104 -19.43 -5.91 24.71
CA ASP A 104 -19.03 -6.87 23.68
C ASP A 104 -19.25 -6.34 22.24
N ARG A 105 -19.48 -5.03 22.07
CA ARG A 105 -19.80 -4.43 20.76
C ARG A 105 -18.62 -3.66 20.17
N LYS A 106 -18.41 -3.81 18.86
CA LYS A 106 -17.45 -3.02 18.09
C LYS A 106 -18.13 -1.71 17.63
N ILE A 107 -17.61 -0.56 18.07
CA ILE A 107 -18.14 0.75 17.68
C ILE A 107 -17.27 1.29 16.54
N ARG A 108 -17.80 1.24 15.32
CA ARG A 108 -17.19 1.84 14.15
C ARG A 108 -17.54 3.31 14.14
N VAL A 109 -16.53 4.15 14.08
CA VAL A 109 -16.70 5.61 14.05
C VAL A 109 -16.43 6.16 12.64
N PHE A 110 -15.96 5.29 11.73
CA PHE A 110 -15.46 5.69 10.42
C PHE A 110 -15.69 4.60 9.33
N PRO A 111 -16.08 4.91 8.06
CA PRO A 111 -16.54 6.19 7.51
C PRO A 111 -18.00 6.47 7.85
N PHE A 112 -18.74 5.42 8.25
CA PHE A 112 -20.11 5.50 8.71
C PHE A 112 -20.09 5.12 10.19
N CYS A 113 -20.67 5.95 11.04
CA CYS A 113 -20.86 5.58 12.43
C CYS A 113 -21.86 4.43 12.49
N SER A 114 -21.38 3.24 12.83
CA SER A 114 -22.18 2.04 12.98
C SER A 114 -21.73 1.28 14.21
N GLN A 115 -22.70 0.63 14.86
CA GLN A 115 -22.38 -0.38 15.85
C GLN A 115 -22.48 -1.75 15.19
N GLU A 116 -21.40 -2.53 15.26
CA GLU A 116 -21.32 -3.87 14.67
C GLU A 116 -21.28 -4.93 15.79
N TYR A 117 -22.02 -6.02 15.60
CA TYR A 117 -22.00 -7.19 16.49
C TYR A 117 -20.88 -8.12 16.06
N GLU A 118 -20.16 -8.69 17.03
CA GLU A 118 -19.32 -9.85 16.77
C GLU A 118 -20.26 -11.03 16.46
N PHE A 119 -20.46 -11.30 15.16
CA PHE A 119 -21.26 -12.38 14.56
C PHE A 119 -22.33 -13.01 15.46
N SER A 120 -23.54 -12.42 15.48
CA SER A 120 -24.73 -13.06 16.05
C SER A 120 -25.78 -13.28 14.98
N ILE A 121 -26.24 -14.52 14.82
CA ILE A 121 -27.25 -14.95 13.83
C ILE A 121 -28.64 -14.35 14.17
N HIS A 122 -28.81 -13.73 15.34
CA HIS A 122 -30.10 -13.30 15.89
C HIS A 122 -30.29 -11.79 16.03
N TYR A 123 -29.25 -10.97 15.82
CA TYR A 123 -29.35 -9.51 15.92
C TYR A 123 -29.13 -8.84 14.57
N ARG A 124 -29.79 -7.69 14.35
CA ARG A 124 -29.51 -6.83 13.17
C ARG A 124 -28.00 -6.55 13.14
N GLN A 125 -27.38 -6.82 12.00
CA GLN A 125 -25.92 -6.82 11.83
C GLN A 125 -25.27 -5.44 12.04
N SER A 126 -26.03 -4.36 11.87
CA SER A 126 -25.57 -3.00 12.20
C SER A 126 -26.76 -2.08 12.54
N PHE A 127 -26.51 -1.11 13.43
CA PHE A 127 -27.45 -0.06 13.78
C PHE A 127 -26.84 1.32 13.54
N ASN A 128 -27.68 2.29 13.17
CA ASN A 128 -27.28 3.67 12.95
C ASN A 128 -27.16 4.39 14.30
N ILE A 129 -25.99 4.93 14.58
CA ILE A 129 -25.67 5.50 15.88
C ILE A 129 -25.18 6.94 15.74
N GLN A 130 -25.53 7.78 16.71
CA GLN A 130 -24.85 9.04 16.94
C GLN A 130 -23.79 8.83 18.03
N VAL A 131 -22.55 9.23 17.74
CA VAL A 131 -21.41 9.07 18.65
C VAL A 131 -20.76 10.42 18.87
N TYR A 132 -20.54 10.79 20.12
CA TYR A 132 -19.83 12.02 20.49
C TYR A 132 -18.99 11.82 21.75
N LEU A 133 -17.97 12.67 21.92
CA LEU A 133 -17.21 12.81 23.16
C LEU A 133 -17.67 14.05 23.91
N GLU A 134 -17.92 13.93 25.22
CA GLU A 134 -18.17 15.07 26.09
C GLU A 134 -16.99 15.30 27.03
N ILE A 135 -16.17 16.31 26.72
CA ILE A 135 -14.98 16.68 27.48
C ILE A 135 -15.13 18.14 27.92
N ASN A 136 -14.98 18.42 29.22
CA ASN A 136 -15.09 19.77 29.78
C ASN A 136 -16.40 20.50 29.38
N LYS A 137 -17.54 19.77 29.36
CA LYS A 137 -18.87 20.25 28.91
C LYS A 137 -18.95 20.70 27.44
N LYS A 138 -17.93 20.41 26.63
CA LYS A 138 -17.97 20.57 25.19
C LYS A 138 -18.27 19.22 24.54
N LYS A 139 -19.19 19.23 23.59
CA LYS A 139 -19.54 18.06 22.77
C LYS A 139 -18.71 18.07 21.49
N TYR A 140 -18.13 16.93 21.18
CA TYR A 140 -17.36 16.69 19.96
C TYR A 140 -18.04 15.56 19.20
N ASP A 141 -18.84 15.91 18.21
CA ASP A 141 -19.49 14.92 17.35
C ASP A 141 -18.43 14.17 16.54
N LEU A 142 -18.49 12.85 16.59
CA LEU A 142 -17.62 11.99 15.79
C LEU A 142 -18.29 11.61 14.46
N CYS A 143 -19.61 11.80 14.33
CA CYS A 143 -20.38 11.36 13.15
C CYS A 143 -20.79 12.54 12.26
N VAL A 144 -19.87 13.08 11.47
CA VAL A 144 -20.16 14.21 10.55
C VAL A 144 -20.36 13.69 9.13
N LYS A 145 -21.61 13.70 8.65
CA LYS A 145 -22.01 13.16 7.33
C LYS A 145 -21.33 13.87 6.14
N ASP A 146 -21.02 15.16 6.27
CA ASP A 146 -20.45 15.96 5.18
C ASP A 146 -18.96 15.66 4.90
N LEU A 147 -18.26 14.96 5.79
CA LEU A 147 -16.85 14.56 5.59
C LEU A 147 -16.70 13.35 4.65
N THR A 148 -17.80 12.65 4.39
CA THR A 148 -17.80 11.36 3.66
C THR A 148 -17.30 11.50 2.23
N ASN A 149 -17.73 12.54 1.50
CA ASN A 149 -17.37 12.71 0.08
C ASN A 149 -15.88 12.98 -0.14
N GLU A 150 -15.27 13.87 0.66
CA GLU A 150 -13.84 14.17 0.57
C GLU A 150 -12.99 12.97 1.01
N PHE A 151 -13.44 12.27 2.04
CA PHE A 151 -12.82 11.02 2.45
C PHE A 151 -12.84 9.97 1.34
N GLU A 152 -14.02 9.67 0.79
CA GLU A 152 -14.20 8.65 -0.24
C GLU A 152 -13.34 8.96 -1.46
N LYS A 153 -13.33 10.22 -1.90
CA LYS A 153 -12.48 10.67 -2.99
C LYS A 153 -11.00 10.41 -2.72
N ARG A 154 -10.52 10.71 -1.51
CA ARG A 154 -9.10 10.48 -1.13
C ARG A 154 -8.77 9.00 -1.02
N ILE A 155 -9.65 8.18 -0.43
CA ILE A 155 -9.45 6.72 -0.38
C ILE A 155 -9.46 6.12 -1.78
N ILE A 156 -10.44 6.45 -2.61
CA ILE A 156 -10.54 5.93 -3.98
C ILE A 156 -9.28 6.31 -4.76
N THR A 157 -8.84 7.57 -4.65
CA THR A 157 -7.59 8.03 -5.26
C THR A 157 -6.41 7.20 -4.77
N GLY A 158 -6.27 7.00 -3.46
CA GLY A 158 -5.20 6.18 -2.87
C GLY A 158 -5.21 4.74 -3.37
N VAL A 159 -6.40 4.11 -3.43
CA VAL A 159 -6.59 2.74 -3.94
C VAL A 159 -6.21 2.64 -5.42
N VAL A 160 -6.62 3.60 -6.25
CA VAL A 160 -6.27 3.62 -7.68
C VAL A 160 -4.76 3.70 -7.88
N PHE A 161 -4.07 4.57 -7.13
CA PHE A 161 -2.61 4.69 -7.19
C PHE A 161 -1.90 3.41 -6.70
N PHE A 162 -2.42 2.74 -5.66
CA PHE A 162 -1.92 1.44 -5.26
C PHE A 162 -2.09 0.40 -6.37
N LEU A 163 -3.28 0.24 -6.93
CA LEU A 163 -3.54 -0.69 -8.04
C LEU A 163 -2.60 -0.43 -9.21
N PHE A 164 -2.39 0.84 -9.58
CA PHE A 164 -1.43 1.22 -10.60
C PHE A 164 0.00 0.78 -10.25
N GLY A 165 0.46 1.00 -9.01
CA GLY A 165 1.77 0.54 -8.54
C GLY A 165 1.94 -0.98 -8.53
N LEU A 166 0.88 -1.73 -8.19
CA LEU A 166 0.87 -3.19 -8.24
C LEU A 166 0.95 -3.70 -9.71
N LEU A 167 0.20 -3.07 -10.62
CA LEU A 167 0.27 -3.38 -12.05
C LEU A 167 1.66 -3.09 -12.64
N LEU A 168 2.31 -2.00 -12.22
CA LEU A 168 3.69 -1.70 -12.62
C LEU A 168 4.68 -2.71 -12.05
N THR A 169 4.45 -3.21 -10.83
CA THR A 169 5.26 -4.28 -10.23
C THR A 169 5.20 -5.56 -11.08
N LEU A 170 4.00 -5.97 -11.50
CA LEU A 170 3.81 -7.11 -12.41
C LEU A 170 4.47 -6.85 -13.77
N THR A 171 4.37 -5.63 -14.28
CA THR A 171 4.98 -5.22 -15.55
C THR A 171 6.51 -5.36 -15.50
N ILE A 172 7.14 -4.96 -14.40
CA ILE A 172 8.60 -5.09 -14.20
C ILE A 172 9.02 -6.56 -14.19
N ILE A 173 8.28 -7.42 -13.49
CA ILE A 173 8.56 -8.87 -13.47
C ILE A 173 8.54 -9.42 -14.91
N ILE A 174 7.50 -9.09 -15.69
CA ILE A 174 7.36 -9.51 -17.09
C ILE A 174 8.50 -8.95 -17.96
N LEU A 175 8.84 -7.66 -17.81
CA LEU A 175 9.90 -7.02 -18.59
C LEU A 175 11.28 -7.58 -18.27
N ASN A 176 11.57 -7.91 -17.01
CA ASN A 176 12.81 -8.56 -16.60
C ASN A 176 12.90 -9.99 -17.17
N ILE A 177 11.82 -10.76 -17.12
CA ILE A 177 11.78 -12.09 -17.76
C ILE A 177 12.01 -11.96 -19.26
N LYS A 178 11.38 -10.97 -19.90
CA LYS A 178 11.56 -10.69 -21.33
C LYS A 178 12.98 -10.21 -21.66
N SER A 179 13.64 -9.47 -20.77
CA SER A 179 15.03 -9.05 -20.99
C SER A 179 16.00 -10.22 -20.95
N MET A 180 15.71 -11.25 -20.16
CA MET A 180 16.45 -12.51 -20.11
C MET A 180 16.23 -13.40 -21.36
N THR A 181 15.00 -13.45 -21.90
CA THR A 181 14.65 -14.36 -23.01
C THR A 181 14.90 -13.77 -24.40
N ASN A 182 14.82 -12.44 -24.60
CA ASN A 182 14.99 -11.84 -25.92
C ASN A 182 16.45 -11.64 -26.32
N SER A 183 16.86 -12.32 -27.41
CA SER A 183 18.03 -12.01 -28.25
C SER A 183 17.80 -10.83 -29.22
N CYS A 184 16.63 -10.20 -29.21
CA CYS A 184 16.20 -9.27 -30.23
C CYS A 184 16.93 -7.91 -30.21
N VAL A 185 17.31 -7.49 -31.43
CA VAL A 185 18.20 -6.38 -31.81
C VAL A 185 17.55 -4.99 -31.70
N ASN A 186 16.24 -4.88 -31.43
CA ASN A 186 15.50 -3.62 -31.63
C ASN A 186 14.73 -3.05 -30.43
N SER A 187 14.79 -3.64 -29.22
CA SER A 187 14.11 -3.04 -28.06
C SER A 187 14.90 -3.10 -26.76
N ASN A 188 14.93 -1.97 -26.05
CA ASN A 188 15.58 -1.86 -24.75
C ASN A 188 14.54 -2.14 -23.65
N THR A 189 14.23 -3.41 -23.43
CA THR A 189 13.29 -3.84 -22.38
C THR A 189 13.75 -3.43 -20.98
N ASN A 190 15.07 -3.29 -20.77
CA ASN A 190 15.65 -2.79 -19.53
C ASN A 190 15.29 -1.31 -19.31
N LEU A 191 15.34 -0.45 -20.34
CA LEU A 191 14.89 0.94 -20.23
C LEU A 191 13.39 1.04 -19.88
N GLY A 192 12.56 0.20 -20.51
CA GLY A 192 11.14 0.11 -20.16
C GLY A 192 10.92 -0.28 -18.70
N SER A 193 11.66 -1.28 -18.21
CA SER A 193 11.60 -1.75 -16.82
C SER A 193 12.03 -0.65 -15.83
N ALA A 194 13.07 0.12 -16.16
CA ALA A 194 13.51 1.26 -15.35
C ALA A 194 12.42 2.36 -15.27
N ILE A 195 11.81 2.74 -16.39
CA ILE A 195 10.72 3.74 -16.43
C ILE A 195 9.52 3.26 -15.61
N SER A 196 9.08 2.02 -15.81
CA SER A 196 7.99 1.42 -15.02
C SER A 196 8.31 1.41 -13.53
N SER A 197 9.57 1.19 -13.16
CA SER A 197 10.01 1.22 -11.76
C SER A 197 9.94 2.63 -11.16
N PHE A 198 10.35 3.66 -11.89
CA PHE A 198 10.21 5.06 -11.45
C PHE A 198 8.74 5.43 -11.20
N LEU A 199 7.86 5.11 -12.15
CA LEU A 199 6.43 5.34 -12.01
C LEU A 199 5.83 4.52 -10.84
N GLY A 200 6.37 3.32 -10.59
CA GLY A 200 5.97 2.45 -9.50
C GLY A 200 6.25 3.05 -8.13
N VAL A 201 7.45 3.61 -7.91
CA VAL A 201 7.79 4.32 -6.66
C VAL A 201 6.82 5.47 -6.41
N ILE A 202 6.60 6.30 -7.44
CA ILE A 202 5.72 7.47 -7.33
C ILE A 202 4.29 7.04 -7.03
N GLY A 203 3.75 6.07 -7.78
CA GLY A 203 2.39 5.58 -7.60
C GLY A 203 2.15 4.99 -6.20
N LEU A 204 3.06 4.15 -5.73
CA LEU A 204 2.96 3.55 -4.40
C LEU A 204 3.06 4.58 -3.27
N ALA A 205 3.97 5.56 -3.38
CA ALA A 205 4.12 6.62 -2.38
C ALA A 205 2.90 7.53 -2.33
N ILE A 206 2.41 7.98 -3.50
CA ILE A 206 1.19 8.79 -3.59
C ILE A 206 0.00 8.02 -3.02
N GLY A 207 -0.17 6.74 -3.38
CA GLY A 207 -1.22 5.89 -2.85
C GLY A 207 -1.22 5.83 -1.32
N ALA A 208 -0.04 5.61 -0.72
CA ALA A 208 0.13 5.57 0.73
C ALA A 208 -0.21 6.91 1.40
N ILE A 209 0.22 8.03 0.81
CA ILE A 209 -0.09 9.38 1.32
C ILE A 209 -1.60 9.61 1.29
N PHE A 210 -2.28 9.31 0.18
CA PHE A 210 -3.73 9.52 0.06
C PHE A 210 -4.53 8.66 1.04
N ILE A 211 -4.16 7.40 1.28
CA ILE A 211 -4.82 6.56 2.29
C ILE A 211 -4.54 7.07 3.71
N THR A 212 -3.30 7.43 4.04
CA THR A 212 -2.97 7.91 5.40
C THR A 212 -3.63 9.25 5.69
N THR A 213 -3.65 10.16 4.70
CA THR A 213 -4.28 11.48 4.83
C THR A 213 -5.80 11.42 4.82
N SER A 214 -6.43 10.47 4.12
CA SER A 214 -7.89 10.27 4.21
C SER A 214 -8.29 9.83 5.61
N LEU A 215 -7.55 8.88 6.20
CA LEU A 215 -7.77 8.42 7.56
C LEU A 215 -7.53 9.56 8.59
N SER A 216 -6.53 10.42 8.35
CA SER A 216 -6.22 11.56 9.22
C SER A 216 -7.25 12.69 9.15
N TYR A 217 -7.79 12.96 7.96
CA TYR A 217 -8.74 14.05 7.72
C TYR A 217 -9.97 14.00 8.64
N PHE A 218 -10.46 12.79 8.91
CA PHE A 218 -11.58 12.60 9.83
C PHE A 218 -11.24 12.99 11.26
N LEU A 219 -10.10 12.52 11.78
CA LEU A 219 -9.68 12.83 13.14
C LEU A 219 -9.29 14.29 13.28
N GLU A 220 -8.79 14.95 12.24
CA GLU A 220 -8.50 16.39 12.25
C GLU A 220 -9.76 17.23 12.46
N HIS A 221 -10.93 16.76 12.03
CA HIS A 221 -12.20 17.45 12.27
C HIS A 221 -12.59 17.46 13.76
N VAL A 222 -12.16 16.42 14.50
CA VAL A 222 -12.30 16.35 15.95
C VAL A 222 -11.24 17.26 16.57
N LYS A 223 -11.66 18.47 17.00
CA LYS A 223 -10.81 19.53 17.60
C LYS A 223 -10.30 19.17 19.02
N LEU A 224 -9.66 18.01 19.13
CA LEU A 224 -8.95 17.50 20.30
C LEU A 224 -7.44 17.48 20.01
N THR A 225 -6.63 17.59 21.05
CA THR A 225 -5.18 17.39 20.98
C THR A 225 -4.86 15.91 20.68
N SER A 226 -3.66 15.62 20.18
CA SER A 226 -3.27 14.23 19.90
C SER A 226 -3.35 13.35 21.16
N GLU A 227 -2.95 13.88 22.32
CA GLU A 227 -2.98 13.15 23.59
C GLU A 227 -4.42 12.85 24.04
N GLU A 228 -5.35 13.79 23.86
CA GLU A 228 -6.76 13.58 24.15
C GLU A 228 -7.38 12.51 23.23
N LYS A 229 -7.01 12.48 21.95
CA LYS A 229 -7.49 11.45 21.00
C LYS A 229 -7.02 10.06 21.40
N THR A 230 -5.73 9.90 21.71
CA THR A 230 -5.16 8.62 22.15
C THR A 230 -5.75 8.17 23.49
N ARG A 231 -5.96 9.11 24.43
CA ARG A 231 -6.59 8.82 25.73
C ARG A 231 -8.06 8.41 25.58
N ALA A 232 -8.78 9.06 24.67
CA ALA A 232 -10.15 8.70 24.31
C ALA A 232 -10.27 7.39 23.51
N GLY A 233 -9.14 6.76 23.17
CA GLY A 233 -9.15 5.51 22.41
C GLY A 233 -9.70 5.67 20.99
N LEU A 234 -9.58 6.88 20.42
CA LEU A 234 -9.86 7.09 19.01
C LEU A 234 -8.83 6.34 18.15
N PRO A 235 -9.23 5.82 16.97
CA PRO A 235 -8.32 5.09 16.11
C PRO A 235 -7.13 5.98 15.70
N GLU A 236 -5.95 5.39 15.53
CA GLU A 236 -4.78 6.09 14.99
C GLU A 236 -4.64 5.76 13.50
N PRO A 237 -4.76 6.76 12.60
CA PRO A 237 -4.92 6.54 11.17
C PRO A 237 -3.57 6.18 10.55
N LYS A 238 -3.26 4.88 10.48
CA LYS A 238 -1.99 4.37 9.98
C LYS A 238 -2.22 3.12 9.14
N LEU A 239 -1.39 2.95 8.11
CA LEU A 239 -1.28 1.65 7.45
C LEU A 239 -0.85 0.62 8.51
N ASN A 240 -1.51 -0.54 8.57
CA ASN A 240 -1.10 -1.57 9.52
C ASN A 240 0.33 -2.05 9.23
N GLY A 241 0.95 -2.73 10.21
CA GLY A 241 2.35 -3.14 10.13
C GLY A 241 2.64 -3.96 8.87
N LYS A 242 1.72 -4.87 8.49
CA LYS A 242 1.84 -5.72 7.30
C LYS A 242 1.71 -4.93 6.00
N MET A 243 0.75 -4.01 5.87
CA MET A 243 0.63 -3.13 4.70
C MET A 243 1.88 -2.27 4.54
N THR A 244 2.39 -1.71 5.64
CA THR A 244 3.62 -0.90 5.64
C THR A 244 4.83 -1.73 5.23
N ALA A 245 5.00 -2.93 5.79
CA ALA A 245 6.09 -3.82 5.41
C ALA A 245 6.01 -4.25 3.94
N GLY A 246 4.83 -4.62 3.45
CA GLY A 246 4.60 -4.94 2.05
C GLY A 246 4.91 -3.78 1.12
N LEU A 247 4.46 -2.57 1.48
CA LEU A 247 4.75 -1.34 0.75
C LEU A 247 6.25 -1.05 0.67
N VAL A 248 6.97 -1.16 1.79
CA VAL A 248 8.43 -0.94 1.85
C VAL A 248 9.15 -1.94 0.95
N LEU A 249 8.77 -3.23 0.99
CA LEU A 249 9.36 -4.25 0.11
C LEU A 249 9.14 -3.92 -1.37
N LEU A 250 7.95 -3.46 -1.74
CA LEU A 250 7.65 -3.04 -3.12
C LEU A 250 8.43 -1.79 -3.52
N ILE A 251 8.60 -0.80 -2.65
CA ILE A 251 9.42 0.39 -2.94
C ILE A 251 10.89 0.00 -3.12
N VAL A 252 11.44 -0.83 -2.22
CA VAL A 252 12.81 -1.34 -2.33
C VAL A 252 12.98 -2.11 -3.65
N LEU A 253 11.99 -2.92 -4.02
CA LEU A 253 11.97 -3.62 -5.30
C LEU A 253 12.13 -2.65 -6.48
N HIS A 254 11.33 -1.59 -6.52
CA HIS A 254 11.38 -0.60 -7.60
C HIS A 254 12.72 0.14 -7.62
N LEU A 255 13.25 0.57 -6.46
CA LEU A 255 14.53 1.26 -6.38
C LEU A 255 15.70 0.41 -6.89
N VAL A 256 15.74 -0.86 -6.49
CA VAL A 256 16.78 -1.79 -6.97
C VAL A 256 16.59 -2.08 -8.46
N ASN A 257 15.37 -2.23 -8.95
CA ASN A 257 15.11 -2.41 -10.38
C ASN A 257 15.49 -1.18 -11.22
N ILE A 258 15.32 0.04 -10.71
CA ILE A 258 15.83 1.25 -11.37
C ILE A 258 17.34 1.11 -11.60
N PHE A 259 18.09 0.77 -10.55
CA PHE A 259 19.55 0.63 -10.64
C PHE A 259 19.96 -0.49 -11.62
N ILE A 260 19.47 -1.71 -11.39
CA ILE A 260 19.86 -2.90 -12.17
C ILE A 260 19.48 -2.74 -13.65
N ASN A 261 18.25 -2.28 -13.94
CA ASN A 261 17.79 -2.14 -15.32
C ASN A 261 18.41 -0.93 -16.02
N THR A 262 18.79 0.14 -15.31
CA THR A 262 19.56 1.25 -15.92
C THR A 262 20.94 0.76 -16.35
N VAL A 263 21.66 0.02 -15.49
CA VAL A 263 22.95 -0.58 -15.84
C VAL A 263 22.78 -1.56 -17.01
N GLY A 264 21.78 -2.43 -16.95
CA GLY A 264 21.45 -3.35 -18.04
C GLY A 264 21.10 -2.64 -19.35
N ALA A 265 20.42 -1.50 -19.30
CA ALA A 265 20.08 -0.69 -20.47
C ALA A 265 21.32 -0.06 -21.10
N ILE A 266 22.28 0.44 -20.29
CA ILE A 266 23.53 1.02 -20.77
C ILE A 266 24.40 -0.05 -21.46
N LEU A 267 24.55 -1.22 -20.83
CA LEU A 267 25.31 -2.33 -21.41
C LEU A 267 24.69 -2.81 -22.72
N ARG A 268 23.37 -3.00 -22.75
CA ARG A 268 22.65 -3.40 -23.96
C ARG A 268 22.72 -2.33 -25.06
N HIS A 269 22.72 -1.04 -24.71
CA HIS A 269 22.90 0.03 -25.69
C HIS A 269 24.29 -0.01 -26.35
N LYS A 270 25.35 -0.26 -25.56
CA LYS A 270 26.71 -0.44 -26.09
C LYS A 270 26.79 -1.65 -27.03
N GLU A 271 26.22 -2.79 -26.63
CA GLU A 271 26.15 -3.99 -27.48
C GLU A 271 25.41 -3.73 -28.79
N LEU A 272 24.26 -3.06 -28.74
CA LEU A 272 23.48 -2.73 -29.93
C LEU A 272 24.20 -1.75 -30.87
N LYS A 273 24.95 -0.78 -30.32
CA LYS A 273 25.77 0.13 -31.11
C LYS A 273 26.86 -0.63 -31.86
N GLU A 274 27.59 -1.53 -31.18
CA GLU A 274 28.61 -2.37 -31.81
C GLU A 274 28.03 -3.31 -32.89
N ILE A 275 26.86 -3.91 -32.64
CA ILE A 275 26.18 -4.77 -33.63
C ILE A 275 25.77 -3.95 -34.86
N ARG A 276 25.23 -2.75 -34.66
CA ARG A 276 24.77 -1.88 -35.74
C ARG A 276 25.94 -1.39 -36.60
N GLU A 277 27.02 -0.93 -36.00
CA GLU A 277 28.23 -0.49 -36.72
C GLU A 277 28.81 -1.62 -37.59
N ARG A 278 28.79 -2.87 -37.11
CA ARG A 278 29.22 -4.03 -37.89
C ARG A 278 28.26 -4.45 -39.00
N ALA A 279 26.95 -4.36 -38.77
CA ALA A 279 25.98 -4.59 -39.82
C ALA A 279 26.21 -3.60 -40.99
N PHE A 280 26.47 -2.33 -40.67
CA PHE A 280 26.89 -1.33 -41.65
C PHE A 280 28.20 -1.70 -42.35
N GLU A 281 29.25 -2.14 -41.63
CA GLU A 281 30.52 -2.54 -42.25
C GLU A 281 30.37 -3.75 -43.20
N ILE A 282 29.55 -4.74 -42.84
CA ILE A 282 29.31 -5.93 -43.67
C ILE A 282 28.54 -5.55 -44.94
N ASP A 283 27.53 -4.69 -44.83
CA ASP A 283 26.77 -4.19 -45.99
C ASP A 283 27.63 -3.31 -46.90
N PHE A 284 28.47 -2.43 -46.35
CA PHE A 284 29.45 -1.66 -47.12
C PHE A 284 30.51 -2.55 -47.79
N GLY A 285 30.96 -3.60 -47.11
CA GLY A 285 31.91 -4.58 -47.64
C GLY A 285 31.33 -5.41 -48.79
N LYS A 286 30.06 -5.81 -48.71
CA LYS A 286 29.35 -6.48 -49.80
C LYS A 286 29.18 -5.58 -51.02
N ASN A 287 28.79 -4.32 -50.82
CA ASN A 287 28.64 -3.35 -51.91
C ASN A 287 29.99 -3.00 -52.59
N ARG A 288 31.10 -3.00 -51.85
CA ARG A 288 32.44 -2.84 -52.44
C ARG A 288 32.90 -4.05 -53.27
N ARG A 289 32.55 -5.28 -52.89
CA ARG A 289 32.89 -6.48 -53.67
C ARG A 289 32.09 -6.57 -54.96
N SER A 290 30.82 -6.16 -54.94
CA SER A 290 29.97 -6.08 -56.15
C SER A 290 30.49 -5.07 -57.18
N ARG A 291 31.12 -3.96 -56.76
CA ARG A 291 31.72 -2.96 -57.68
C ARG A 291 33.10 -3.32 -58.22
N LYS A 292 33.76 -4.36 -57.72
CA LYS A 292 35.04 -4.86 -58.27
C LYS A 292 34.85 -5.99 -59.29
N SER A 293 33.63 -6.46 -59.46
CA SER A 293 33.24 -7.51 -60.40
C SER A 293 32.50 -6.98 -61.64
N GLU A 294 32.38 -5.66 -61.78
CA GLU A 294 32.02 -4.94 -63.01
C GLU A 294 33.28 -4.23 -63.54
#